data_AF-A0A947WRL3-F1
#
_entry.id   AF-A0A947WRL3-F1
#
_cell.length_a   1.000
_cell.length_b   1.000
_cell.length_c   1.000
_cell.angle_alpha   90.00
_cell.angle_beta   90.00
_cell.angle_gamma   90.00
#
_symmetry.space_group_name_H-M   'P 1'
#
loop_
_entity.id
_entity.type
_entity.pdbx_description
1 polymer ?
#
loop_
_entity_poly.entity_id
_entity_poly.type
_entity_poly.pdbx_seq_one_letter_code
_entity_poly.pdbx_strand_id
1 'polypeptide(L)'
;MTHDSIARFGLALFAGLSLLALPSVAVAQTVNIYSYREPGLIAPLLERFEKQTGIKPVVLFSDAGLIERVKAEGRNSPADLILTVDIGNLAAAKEAEIWQPLTGIPDLETVPEAYRDADGAWTALSLRARVFYVSRDRVPADLAEMSYDDLADPAWKGRVCTRSAQHVYSIGLIADYIAHNGLEAARDWLGKVRDNLAMRPTGNDRAQVKSVYAGQCDLAIGNTYYYGLMLNNTDEPEQKDWAASIRVVFPNRETTGTHVNVSGAILTRHAPNADN
;
A
#
# COMPACT_ATOMS: atom_id res chain seq x y z
N MET A 1 92.41 -15.58 45.69
CA MET A 1 91.38 -14.65 45.16
C MET A 1 91.54 -14.67 43.64
N THR A 2 91.06 -15.71 42.95
CA THR A 2 89.69 -15.91 42.39
C THR A 2 89.45 -15.03 41.16
N HIS A 3 89.47 -15.61 39.95
CA HIS A 3 88.30 -16.01 39.13
C HIS A 3 87.65 -14.77 38.46
N ASP A 4 87.08 -14.76 37.26
CA ASP A 4 86.96 -15.67 36.12
C ASP A 4 86.42 -14.79 34.96
N SER A 5 86.61 -15.23 33.72
CA SER A 5 85.91 -14.75 32.51
C SER A 5 84.38 -14.73 32.69
N ILE A 6 83.65 -13.88 31.94
CA ILE A 6 82.32 -14.21 31.37
C ILE A 6 81.93 -13.17 30.30
N ALA A 7 81.60 -13.72 29.12
CA ALA A 7 80.99 -13.08 27.97
C ALA A 7 79.58 -12.53 28.29
N ARG A 8 79.19 -11.41 27.68
CA ARG A 8 77.79 -10.96 27.68
C ARG A 8 77.22 -11.02 26.26
N PHE A 9 76.41 -12.06 26.05
CA PHE A 9 75.47 -12.20 24.96
C PHE A 9 74.47 -11.04 24.97
N GLY A 10 74.33 -10.33 23.84
CA GLY A 10 73.24 -9.39 23.62
C GLY A 10 71.96 -10.15 23.26
N LEU A 11 70.98 -10.14 24.16
CA LEU A 11 69.64 -10.68 23.91
C LEU A 11 68.78 -9.55 23.32
N ALA A 12 68.52 -9.59 22.01
CA ALA A 12 67.56 -8.71 21.36
C ALA A 12 66.13 -9.17 21.71
N LEU A 13 65.42 -8.38 22.51
CA LEU A 13 64.02 -8.60 22.85
C LEU A 13 63.13 -8.09 21.69
N PHE A 14 62.66 -8.98 20.83
CA PHE A 14 61.57 -8.69 19.90
C PHE A 14 60.24 -8.73 20.69
N ALA A 15 59.75 -7.57 21.11
CA ALA A 15 58.41 -7.45 21.68
C ALA A 15 57.38 -7.49 20.52
N GLY A 16 56.79 -8.65 20.29
CA GLY A 16 55.67 -8.83 19.35
C GLY A 16 54.42 -8.12 19.88
N LEU A 17 53.99 -7.06 19.18
CA LEU A 17 52.73 -6.38 19.43
C LEU A 17 51.60 -7.22 18.81
N SER A 18 51.04 -8.16 19.57
CA SER A 18 49.87 -8.93 19.14
C SER A 18 48.65 -8.01 19.12
N LEU A 19 48.23 -7.56 17.93
CA LEU A 19 46.93 -6.93 17.71
C LEU A 19 45.82 -7.95 18.05
N LEU A 20 45.19 -7.78 19.21
CA LEU A 20 43.93 -8.44 19.53
C LEU A 20 42.83 -7.83 18.64
N ALA A 21 42.51 -8.51 17.53
CA ALA A 21 41.32 -8.21 16.74
C ALA A 21 40.09 -8.53 17.60
N LEU A 22 39.44 -7.50 18.14
CA LEU A 22 38.13 -7.64 18.77
C LEU A 22 37.13 -8.10 17.68
N PRO A 23 36.36 -9.18 17.91
CA PRO A 23 35.32 -9.57 16.97
C PRO A 23 34.30 -8.44 16.86
N SER A 24 34.10 -7.93 15.65
CA SER A 24 32.99 -7.01 15.37
C SER A 24 31.69 -7.75 15.63
N VAL A 25 30.98 -7.40 16.69
CA VAL A 25 29.60 -7.83 16.88
C VAL A 25 28.79 -7.12 15.80
N ALA A 26 28.48 -7.83 14.72
CA ALA A 26 27.56 -7.33 13.70
C ALA A 26 26.18 -7.18 14.36
N VAL A 27 25.78 -5.93 14.62
CA VAL A 27 24.42 -5.63 15.07
C VAL A 27 23.49 -5.98 13.91
N ALA A 28 22.54 -6.88 14.14
CA ALA A 28 21.54 -7.23 13.12
C ALA A 28 20.78 -5.96 12.74
N GLN A 29 20.91 -5.53 11.48
CA GLN A 29 20.22 -4.36 10.96
C GLN A 29 18.71 -4.65 10.87
N THR A 30 17.90 -3.66 11.23
CA THR A 30 16.44 -3.75 11.21
C THR A 30 15.84 -2.55 10.51
N VAL A 31 14.66 -2.74 9.93
CA VAL A 31 13.80 -1.65 9.46
C VAL A 31 12.41 -1.82 10.08
N ASN A 32 11.95 -0.80 10.80
CA ASN A 32 10.66 -0.80 11.48
C ASN A 32 9.59 -0.21 10.58
N ILE A 33 8.62 -1.03 10.18
CA ILE A 33 7.62 -0.67 9.18
C ILE A 33 6.24 -0.60 9.83
N TYR A 34 5.57 0.53 9.70
CA TYR A 34 4.17 0.70 10.08
C TYR A 34 3.33 0.56 8.81
N SER A 35 2.53 -0.50 8.71
CA SER A 35 1.86 -0.87 7.46
C SER A 35 0.35 -0.93 7.58
N TYR A 36 -0.33 -0.18 6.71
CA TYR A 36 -1.76 -0.31 6.42
C TYR A 36 -2.08 -1.44 5.43
N ARG A 37 -1.05 -2.05 4.81
CA ARG A 37 -1.24 -3.16 3.87
C ARG A 37 -1.57 -4.45 4.61
N GLU A 38 -2.47 -5.25 4.07
CA GLU A 38 -2.76 -6.58 4.59
C GLU A 38 -1.48 -7.45 4.59
N PRO A 39 -1.19 -8.21 5.66
CA PRO A 39 0.06 -8.97 5.79
C PRO A 39 0.36 -9.89 4.59
N GLY A 40 -0.65 -10.59 4.08
CA GLY A 40 -0.49 -11.50 2.94
C GLY A 40 -0.09 -10.82 1.63
N LEU A 41 -0.34 -9.51 1.48
CA LEU A 41 0.01 -8.75 0.27
C LEU A 41 1.45 -8.25 0.27
N ILE A 42 2.12 -8.24 1.43
CA ILE A 42 3.47 -7.68 1.57
C ILE A 42 4.51 -8.69 2.09
N ALA A 43 4.09 -9.74 2.80
CA ALA A 43 5.01 -10.73 3.36
C ALA A 43 6.01 -11.31 2.32
N PRO A 44 5.60 -11.71 1.10
CA PRO A 44 6.55 -12.21 0.10
C PRO A 44 7.59 -11.17 -0.34
N LEU A 45 7.26 -9.88 -0.30
CA LEU A 45 8.20 -8.80 -0.60
C LEU A 45 9.21 -8.64 0.53
N LEU A 46 8.75 -8.65 1.78
CA LEU A 46 9.61 -8.49 2.96
C LEU A 46 10.58 -9.65 3.12
N GLU A 47 10.13 -10.88 2.84
CA GLU A 47 11.01 -12.05 2.84
C GLU A 47 12.11 -11.95 1.77
N ARG A 48 11.79 -11.41 0.59
CA ARG A 48 12.78 -11.19 -0.47
C ARG A 48 13.75 -10.08 -0.09
N PHE A 49 13.25 -8.99 0.48
CA PHE A 49 14.06 -7.89 0.99
C PHE A 49 15.06 -8.40 2.04
N GLU A 50 14.61 -9.13 3.05
CA GLU A 50 15.48 -9.69 4.10
C GLU A 50 16.53 -10.64 3.51
N LYS A 51 16.14 -11.51 2.57
CA LYS A 51 17.09 -12.41 1.89
C LYS A 51 18.14 -11.70 1.06
N GLN A 52 17.80 -10.56 0.45
CA GLN A 52 18.70 -9.81 -0.43
C GLN A 52 19.64 -8.88 0.34
N THR A 53 19.16 -8.27 1.42
CA THR A 53 19.87 -7.23 2.16
C THR A 53 20.47 -7.73 3.46
N GLY A 54 19.93 -8.80 4.04
CA GLY A 54 20.22 -9.21 5.41
C GLY A 54 19.57 -8.33 6.49
N ILE A 55 18.79 -7.31 6.10
CA ILE A 55 18.10 -6.39 7.01
C ILE A 55 16.76 -7.01 7.38
N LYS A 56 16.49 -7.11 8.69
CA LYS A 56 15.26 -7.71 9.20
C LYS A 56 14.10 -6.69 9.25
N PRO A 57 13.00 -6.90 8.51
CA PRO A 57 11.82 -6.07 8.63
C PRO A 57 11.04 -6.41 9.90
N VAL A 58 10.73 -5.39 10.70
CA VAL A 58 9.88 -5.49 11.90
C VAL A 58 8.61 -4.71 11.62
N VAL A 59 7.49 -5.42 11.40
CA VAL A 59 6.27 -4.79 10.89
C VAL A 59 5.19 -4.72 11.95
N LEU A 60 4.59 -3.53 12.07
CA LEU A 60 3.37 -3.28 12.81
C LEU A 60 2.22 -3.04 11.83
N PHE A 61 1.25 -3.95 11.82
CA PHE A 61 0.07 -3.87 10.96
C PHE A 61 -1.10 -3.22 11.69
N SER A 62 -1.82 -2.32 11.02
CA SER A 62 -3.09 -1.77 11.50
C SER A 62 -3.92 -1.20 10.35
N ASP A 63 -5.23 -1.33 10.43
CA ASP A 63 -6.16 -0.74 9.45
C ASP A 63 -6.34 0.78 9.64
N ALA A 64 -5.96 1.31 10.81
CA ALA A 64 -6.15 2.72 11.19
C ALA A 64 -5.09 3.20 12.20
N GLY A 65 -4.93 4.52 12.35
CA GLY A 65 -4.25 5.13 13.50
C GLY A 65 -2.72 5.14 13.48
N LEU A 66 -2.05 4.65 12.42
CA LEU A 66 -0.59 4.59 12.37
C LEU A 66 0.05 5.97 12.25
N ILE A 67 -0.57 6.89 11.51
CA ILE A 67 -0.09 8.28 11.36
C ILE A 67 -0.14 9.01 12.69
N GLU A 68 -1.27 8.92 13.40
CA GLU A 68 -1.49 9.51 14.72
C GLU A 68 -0.53 8.93 15.74
N ARG A 69 -0.26 7.63 15.64
CA ARG A 69 0.73 6.95 16.49
C ARG A 69 2.13 7.49 16.27
N VAL A 70 2.61 7.55 15.02
CA VAL A 70 3.95 8.09 14.72
C VAL A 70 4.06 9.55 15.20
N LYS A 71 3.00 10.34 14.99
CA LYS A 71 2.92 11.71 15.50
C LYS A 71 3.00 11.79 17.02
N ALA A 72 2.32 10.90 17.74
CA ALA A 72 2.32 10.86 19.20
C ALA A 72 3.66 10.37 19.78
N GLU A 73 4.32 9.42 19.10
CA GLU A 73 5.65 8.92 19.49
C GLU A 73 6.75 9.98 19.24
N GLY A 74 6.56 10.84 18.23
CA GLY A 74 7.43 11.98 17.95
C GLY A 74 8.87 11.56 17.66
N ARG A 75 9.84 12.22 18.29
CA ARG A 75 11.28 11.92 18.13
C ARG A 75 11.69 10.52 18.57
N ASN A 76 10.86 9.86 19.37
CA ASN A 76 11.14 8.53 19.90
C ASN A 76 10.37 7.44 19.13
N SER A 77 9.70 7.79 18.03
CA SER A 77 9.04 6.77 17.19
C SER A 77 10.07 5.78 16.68
N PRO A 78 9.85 4.47 16.86
CA PRO A 78 10.73 3.48 16.27
C PRO A 78 10.48 3.33 14.77
N ALA A 79 9.38 3.87 14.23
CA ALA A 79 9.00 3.66 12.84
C ALA A 79 10.01 4.30 11.89
N ASP A 80 10.54 3.52 10.96
CA ASP A 80 11.38 3.98 9.86
C ASP A 80 10.52 4.32 8.64
N LEU A 81 9.57 3.44 8.31
CA LEU A 81 8.76 3.53 7.10
C LEU A 81 7.26 3.43 7.44
N ILE A 82 6.44 4.26 6.80
CA ILE A 82 4.98 4.08 6.77
C ILE A 82 4.59 3.60 5.39
N LEU A 83 3.94 2.43 5.32
CA LEU A 83 3.37 1.88 4.10
C LEU A 83 1.86 2.06 4.09
N THR A 84 1.38 2.82 3.14
CA THR A 84 -0.04 3.17 3.01
C THR A 84 -0.72 2.35 1.93
N VAL A 85 -2.04 2.33 1.99
CA VAL A 85 -2.87 1.77 0.93
C VAL A 85 -3.64 2.84 0.17
N ASP A 86 -3.47 4.14 0.45
CA ASP A 86 -4.22 5.19 -0.24
C ASP A 86 -3.53 6.56 -0.16
N ILE A 87 -3.86 7.41 -1.14
CA ILE A 87 -3.35 8.78 -1.23
C ILE A 87 -3.78 9.69 -0.07
N GLY A 88 -4.93 9.41 0.57
CA GLY A 88 -5.42 10.19 1.71
C GLY A 88 -4.50 10.05 2.91
N ASN A 89 -4.08 8.83 3.24
CA ASN A 89 -3.09 8.58 4.28
C ASN A 89 -1.71 9.19 3.93
N LEU A 90 -1.32 9.20 2.66
CA LEU A 90 -0.09 9.89 2.23
C LEU A 90 -0.16 11.40 2.48
N ALA A 91 -1.27 12.02 2.09
CA ALA A 91 -1.53 13.44 2.32
C ALA A 91 -1.59 13.76 3.82
N ALA A 92 -2.28 12.94 4.61
CA ALA A 92 -2.41 13.13 6.05
C ALA A 92 -1.05 13.04 6.77
N ALA A 93 -0.18 12.11 6.37
CA ALA A 93 1.17 12.02 6.92
C ALA A 93 2.05 13.22 6.51
N LYS A 94 1.89 13.72 5.27
CA LYS A 94 2.56 14.94 4.81
C LYS A 94 2.14 16.15 5.65
N GLU A 95 0.82 16.35 5.80
CA GLU A 95 0.23 17.44 6.59
C GLU A 95 0.57 17.34 8.08
N ALA A 96 0.68 16.12 8.61
CA ALA A 96 1.12 15.88 9.99
C ALA A 96 2.61 16.16 10.22
N GLU A 97 3.38 16.47 9.16
CA GLU A 97 4.81 16.77 9.22
C GLU A 97 5.64 15.64 9.87
N ILE A 98 5.23 14.38 9.67
CA ILE A 98 5.92 13.20 10.23
C ILE A 98 6.87 12.52 9.24
N TRP A 99 7.28 13.24 8.19
CA TRP A 99 8.10 12.74 7.09
C TRP A 99 9.44 13.49 6.97
N GLN A 100 10.37 12.88 6.22
CA GLN A 100 11.57 13.53 5.69
C GLN A 100 11.71 13.24 4.18
N PRO A 101 12.42 14.08 3.41
CA PRO A 101 12.52 13.92 1.97
C PRO A 101 13.21 12.61 1.58
N LEU A 102 12.65 11.91 0.58
CA LEU A 102 13.23 10.71 -0.04
C LEU A 102 14.46 11.06 -0.90
N THR A 103 15.54 11.53 -0.27
CA THR A 103 16.77 11.95 -0.94
C THR A 103 17.71 10.77 -1.14
N GLY A 104 18.32 10.64 -2.32
CA GLY A 104 19.34 9.63 -2.58
C GLY A 104 18.81 8.20 -2.74
N ILE A 105 17.49 8.02 -2.83
CA ILE A 105 16.86 6.73 -3.13
C ILE A 105 17.16 6.38 -4.60
N PRO A 106 17.84 5.25 -4.88
CA PRO A 106 18.12 4.82 -6.25
C PRO A 106 16.83 4.65 -7.06
N ASP A 107 16.89 5.06 -8.32
CA ASP A 107 15.81 4.89 -9.30
C ASP A 107 14.47 5.56 -8.93
N LEU A 108 14.43 6.45 -7.93
CA LEU A 108 13.18 7.12 -7.53
C LEU A 108 12.60 7.95 -8.67
N GLU A 109 13.45 8.52 -9.51
CA GLU A 109 13.09 9.25 -10.73
C GLU A 109 12.42 8.38 -11.80
N THR A 110 12.51 7.05 -11.70
CA THR A 110 11.77 6.13 -12.59
C THR A 110 10.27 6.11 -12.27
N VAL A 111 9.88 6.53 -11.06
CA VAL A 111 8.48 6.75 -10.70
C VAL A 111 8.01 8.04 -11.37
N PRO A 112 6.98 7.99 -12.25
CA PRO A 112 6.47 9.18 -12.92
C PRO A 112 6.10 10.30 -11.94
N GLU A 113 6.29 11.56 -12.35
CA GLU A 113 6.07 12.73 -11.47
C GLU A 113 4.66 12.76 -10.86
N ALA A 114 3.65 12.32 -11.60
CA ALA A 114 2.27 12.23 -11.12
C ALA A 114 2.07 11.25 -9.94
N TYR A 115 3.04 10.37 -9.67
CA TYR A 115 2.98 9.32 -8.65
C TYR A 115 4.03 9.48 -7.55
N ARG A 116 4.61 10.67 -7.41
CA ARG A 116 5.50 11.02 -6.31
C ARG A 116 5.24 12.46 -5.86
N ASP A 117 5.51 12.73 -4.60
CA ASP A 117 5.35 14.06 -4.04
C ASP A 117 6.42 15.03 -4.56
N ALA A 118 6.02 16.26 -4.89
CA ALA A 118 6.95 17.28 -5.37
C ALA A 118 8.01 17.67 -4.32
N ASP A 119 7.68 17.62 -3.03
CA ASP A 119 8.61 17.91 -1.93
C ASP A 119 9.38 16.65 -1.46
N GLY A 120 9.14 15.50 -2.11
CA GLY A 120 9.75 14.22 -1.76
C GLY A 120 9.19 13.58 -0.50
N ALA A 121 8.01 13.98 -0.02
CA ALA A 121 7.39 13.44 1.19
C ALA A 121 6.96 11.99 1.08
N TRP A 122 6.56 11.57 -0.12
CA TRP A 122 6.11 10.20 -0.38
C TRP A 122 6.35 9.82 -1.84
N THR A 123 6.34 8.51 -2.10
CA THR A 123 6.35 7.94 -3.44
C THR A 123 5.35 6.78 -3.55
N ALA A 124 4.73 6.62 -4.72
CA ALA A 124 3.87 5.47 -5.00
C ALA A 124 4.72 4.22 -5.25
N LEU A 125 4.30 3.10 -4.65
CA LEU A 125 4.87 1.77 -4.87
C LEU A 125 4.05 0.92 -5.83
N SER A 126 2.73 1.15 -5.86
CA SER A 126 1.84 0.46 -6.79
C SER A 126 0.59 1.27 -7.06
N LEU A 127 0.03 1.07 -8.24
CA LEU A 127 -1.22 1.67 -8.67
C LEU A 127 -2.34 0.62 -8.63
N ARG A 128 -3.55 1.07 -8.33
CA ARG A 128 -4.75 0.24 -8.44
C ARG A 128 -5.91 1.07 -8.93
N ALA A 129 -6.61 0.56 -9.93
CA ALA A 129 -7.79 1.19 -10.47
C ALA A 129 -9.03 0.70 -9.72
N ARG A 130 -9.94 1.60 -9.39
CA ARG A 130 -11.24 1.27 -8.81
C ARG A 130 -12.28 1.20 -9.92
N VAL A 131 -12.66 -0.02 -10.28
CA VAL A 131 -13.37 -0.39 -11.50
C VAL A 131 -14.76 -0.91 -11.19
N PHE A 132 -15.54 -1.16 -12.24
CA PHE A 132 -16.80 -1.89 -12.14
C PHE A 132 -16.60 -3.37 -12.45
N TYR A 133 -17.19 -4.21 -11.60
CA TYR A 133 -17.41 -5.62 -11.85
C TYR A 133 -18.85 -5.81 -12.27
N VAL A 134 -19.06 -6.14 -13.54
CA VAL A 134 -20.39 -6.16 -14.15
C VAL A 134 -20.75 -7.60 -14.51
N SER A 135 -21.96 -8.04 -14.18
CA SER A 135 -22.46 -9.37 -14.55
C SER A 135 -22.35 -9.60 -16.05
N ARG A 136 -21.76 -10.73 -16.47
CA ARG A 136 -21.72 -11.13 -17.88
C ARG A 136 -23.10 -11.52 -18.42
N ASP A 137 -23.93 -12.13 -17.57
CA ASP A 137 -25.20 -12.71 -18.00
C ASP A 137 -26.34 -11.68 -18.02
N ARG A 138 -26.29 -10.70 -17.12
CA ARG A 138 -27.43 -9.79 -16.85
C ARG A 138 -27.23 -8.37 -17.34
N VAL A 139 -26.02 -8.05 -17.83
CA VAL A 139 -25.75 -6.75 -18.43
C VAL A 139 -25.18 -6.96 -19.83
N PRO A 140 -25.80 -6.38 -20.88
CA PRO A 140 -25.29 -6.45 -22.25
C PRO A 140 -23.82 -6.05 -22.39
N ALA A 141 -23.07 -6.73 -23.25
CA ALA A 141 -21.62 -6.52 -23.40
C ALA A 141 -21.25 -5.23 -24.14
N ASP A 142 -22.19 -4.65 -24.89
CA ASP A 142 -22.07 -3.37 -25.58
C ASP A 142 -22.12 -2.16 -24.64
N LEU A 143 -22.53 -2.34 -23.38
CA LEU A 143 -22.29 -1.40 -22.29
C LEU A 143 -20.82 -1.44 -21.82
N ALA A 144 -19.90 -1.32 -22.78
CA ALA A 144 -18.46 -1.28 -22.55
C ALA A 144 -17.99 0.11 -22.09
N GLU A 145 -18.74 1.14 -22.46
CA GLU A 145 -18.50 2.52 -22.06
C GLU A 145 -19.38 2.81 -20.85
N MET A 146 -18.74 2.94 -19.69
CA MET A 146 -19.41 3.35 -18.47
C MET A 146 -18.66 4.49 -17.80
N SER A 147 -19.39 5.24 -16.99
CA SER A 147 -18.88 6.31 -16.16
C SER A 147 -19.26 6.09 -14.68
N TYR A 148 -18.58 6.78 -13.77
CA TYR A 148 -19.01 6.84 -12.38
C TYR A 148 -20.39 7.48 -12.21
N ASP A 149 -20.79 8.37 -13.12
CA ASP A 149 -22.13 8.96 -13.14
C ASP A 149 -23.22 7.93 -13.40
N ASP A 150 -22.94 6.87 -14.16
CA ASP A 150 -23.91 5.83 -14.46
C ASP A 150 -24.40 5.11 -13.19
N LEU A 151 -23.60 5.09 -12.11
CA LEU A 151 -24.04 4.52 -10.83
C LEU A 151 -25.29 5.22 -10.26
N ALA A 152 -25.53 6.47 -10.66
CA ALA A 152 -26.68 7.28 -10.27
C ALA A 152 -27.87 7.19 -11.25
N ASP A 153 -27.72 6.49 -12.39
CA ASP A 153 -28.80 6.32 -13.37
C ASP A 153 -29.92 5.40 -12.78
N PRO A 154 -31.20 5.81 -12.83
CA PRO A 154 -32.33 4.98 -12.38
C PRO A 154 -32.41 3.58 -12.99
N ALA A 155 -31.79 3.34 -14.15
CA ALA A 155 -31.68 2.01 -14.78
C ALA A 155 -30.90 0.99 -13.92
N TRP A 156 -30.11 1.48 -12.96
CA TRP A 156 -29.37 0.67 -11.99
C TRP A 156 -30.06 0.51 -10.64
N LYS A 157 -31.31 0.97 -10.51
CA LYS A 157 -32.04 0.88 -9.24
C LYS A 157 -32.17 -0.55 -8.74
N GLY A 158 -31.61 -0.81 -7.55
CA GLY A 158 -31.61 -2.14 -6.94
C GLY A 158 -30.62 -3.11 -7.58
N ARG A 159 -29.65 -2.61 -8.37
CA ARG A 159 -28.71 -3.44 -9.15
C ARG A 159 -27.24 -3.16 -8.81
N VAL A 160 -26.96 -2.19 -7.93
CA VAL A 160 -25.60 -1.83 -7.52
C VAL A 160 -25.25 -2.45 -6.16
N CYS A 161 -24.06 -3.02 -6.01
CA CYS A 161 -23.52 -3.42 -4.72
C CYS A 161 -22.14 -2.79 -4.49
N THR A 162 -21.87 -2.42 -3.25
CA THR A 162 -20.59 -1.85 -2.84
C THR A 162 -20.36 -2.13 -1.36
N ARG A 163 -19.09 -2.10 -0.96
CA ARG A 163 -18.71 -2.05 0.45
C ARG A 163 -19.05 -0.69 1.07
N SER A 164 -18.84 -0.58 2.38
CA SER A 164 -19.00 0.67 3.12
C SER A 164 -18.37 1.88 2.41
N ALA A 165 -19.13 2.97 2.30
CA ALA A 165 -18.65 4.25 1.79
C ALA A 165 -17.56 4.88 2.68
N GLN A 166 -17.47 4.46 3.94
CA GLN A 166 -16.44 4.90 4.89
C GLN A 166 -15.10 4.17 4.71
N HIS A 167 -15.03 3.17 3.83
CA HIS A 167 -13.76 2.53 3.53
C HIS A 167 -12.88 3.48 2.71
N VAL A 168 -11.57 3.53 3.00
CA VAL A 168 -10.61 4.45 2.35
C VAL A 168 -10.63 4.40 0.81
N TYR A 169 -10.91 3.23 0.22
CA TYR A 169 -11.06 3.10 -1.23
C TYR A 169 -12.30 3.79 -1.78
N SER A 170 -13.42 3.74 -1.05
CA SER A 170 -14.64 4.44 -1.41
C SER A 170 -14.47 5.95 -1.18
N ILE A 171 -13.84 6.35 -0.07
CA ILE A 171 -13.52 7.75 0.21
C ILE A 171 -12.63 8.34 -0.89
N GLY A 172 -11.61 7.62 -1.35
CA GLY A 172 -10.75 8.07 -2.44
C GLY A 172 -11.51 8.34 -3.75
N LEU A 173 -12.41 7.43 -4.14
CA LEU A 173 -13.27 7.63 -5.31
C LEU A 173 -14.23 8.82 -5.12
N ILE A 174 -14.80 8.98 -3.93
CA ILE A 174 -15.70 10.10 -3.62
C ILE A 174 -14.93 11.43 -3.66
N ALA A 175 -13.73 11.47 -3.09
CA ALA A 175 -12.87 12.66 -3.11
C ALA A 175 -12.48 13.04 -4.55
N ASP A 176 -12.15 12.06 -5.38
CA ASP A 176 -11.90 12.24 -6.80
C ASP A 176 -13.13 12.78 -7.55
N TYR A 177 -14.30 12.23 -7.27
CA TYR A 177 -15.57 12.73 -7.82
C TYR A 177 -15.86 14.18 -7.37
N ILE A 178 -15.59 14.52 -6.10
CA ILE A 178 -15.71 15.91 -5.59
C ILE A 178 -14.71 16.83 -6.29
N ALA A 179 -13.47 16.39 -6.53
CA ALA A 179 -12.46 17.21 -7.18
C ALA A 179 -12.86 17.58 -8.62
N HIS A 180 -13.52 16.67 -9.34
CA HIS A 180 -13.97 16.89 -10.70
C HIS A 180 -15.33 17.62 -10.81
N ASN A 181 -16.27 17.33 -9.91
CA ASN A 181 -17.67 17.76 -10.06
C ASN A 181 -18.15 18.75 -8.98
N GLY A 182 -17.37 18.93 -7.91
CA GLY A 182 -17.74 19.77 -6.77
C GLY A 182 -18.59 19.03 -5.71
N LEU A 183 -18.62 19.61 -4.51
CA LEU A 183 -19.22 18.99 -3.32
C LEU A 183 -20.73 18.76 -3.44
N GLU A 184 -21.48 19.73 -3.97
CA GLU A 184 -22.93 19.63 -4.10
C GLU A 184 -23.33 18.55 -5.12
N ALA A 185 -22.65 18.49 -6.26
CA ALA A 185 -22.87 17.46 -7.26
C ALA A 185 -22.54 16.06 -6.71
N ALA A 186 -21.41 15.93 -5.99
CA ALA A 186 -21.03 14.68 -5.34
C ALA A 186 -22.06 14.22 -4.29
N ARG A 187 -22.65 15.15 -3.54
CA ARG A 187 -23.70 14.84 -2.56
C ARG A 187 -24.96 14.31 -3.25
N ASP A 188 -25.41 14.95 -4.32
CA ASP A 188 -26.57 14.49 -5.10
C ASP A 188 -26.29 13.11 -5.73
N TRP A 189 -25.13 12.95 -6.36
CA TRP A 189 -24.67 11.68 -6.93
C TRP A 189 -24.66 10.56 -5.87
N LEU A 190 -24.05 10.78 -4.70
CA LEU A 190 -24.05 9.80 -3.61
C LEU A 190 -25.46 9.43 -3.13
N GLY A 191 -26.39 10.39 -3.12
CA GLY A 191 -27.79 10.15 -2.80
C GLY A 191 -28.44 9.18 -3.79
N LYS A 192 -28.22 9.40 -5.09
CA LYS A 192 -28.72 8.54 -6.16
C LYS A 192 -28.05 7.17 -6.16
N VAL A 193 -26.74 7.10 -5.97
CA VAL A 193 -26.01 5.81 -5.83
C VAL A 193 -26.56 5.01 -4.65
N ARG A 194 -26.80 5.64 -3.49
CA ARG A 194 -27.44 5.00 -2.33
C ARG A 194 -28.80 4.42 -2.70
N ASP A 195 -29.63 5.18 -3.41
CA ASP A 195 -30.98 4.77 -3.79
C ASP A 195 -30.98 3.65 -4.86
N ASN A 196 -29.85 3.47 -5.55
CA ASN A 196 -29.63 2.39 -6.51
C ASN A 196 -29.03 1.12 -5.92
N LEU A 197 -28.66 1.12 -4.64
CA LEU A 197 -28.08 -0.07 -4.00
C LEU A 197 -29.10 -1.21 -3.91
N ALA A 198 -28.68 -2.41 -4.30
CA ALA A 198 -29.44 -3.65 -4.16
C ALA A 198 -29.58 -4.09 -2.70
N MET A 199 -28.62 -3.69 -1.87
CA MET A 199 -28.52 -4.08 -0.46
C MET A 199 -27.70 -3.08 0.34
N ARG A 200 -27.83 -3.12 1.67
CA ARG A 200 -26.99 -2.32 2.56
C ARG A 200 -25.50 -2.66 2.33
N PRO A 201 -24.60 -1.66 2.22
CA PRO A 201 -23.18 -1.91 2.03
C PRO A 201 -22.59 -2.82 3.12
N THR A 202 -21.88 -3.86 2.71
CA THR A 202 -21.27 -4.86 3.60
C THR A 202 -20.12 -5.59 2.91
N GLY A 203 -19.27 -6.28 3.67
CA GLY A 203 -18.18 -7.10 3.13
C GLY A 203 -17.03 -6.30 2.48
N ASN A 204 -16.12 -7.02 1.84
CA ASN A 204 -14.99 -6.47 1.07
C ASN A 204 -15.28 -6.49 -0.44
N ASP A 205 -14.34 -6.02 -1.27
CA ASP A 205 -14.51 -5.95 -2.74
C ASP A 205 -14.78 -7.34 -3.37
N ARG A 206 -14.11 -8.41 -2.91
CA ARG A 206 -14.35 -9.79 -3.38
C ARG A 206 -15.76 -10.29 -3.03
N ALA A 207 -16.26 -9.93 -1.85
CA ALA A 207 -17.62 -10.24 -1.45
C ALA A 207 -18.66 -9.56 -2.37
N GLN A 208 -18.35 -8.38 -2.95
CA GLN A 208 -19.25 -7.76 -3.92
C GLN A 208 -19.31 -8.57 -5.22
N VAL A 209 -18.18 -9.11 -5.68
CA VAL A 209 -18.16 -10.02 -6.83
C VAL A 209 -18.93 -11.29 -6.55
N LYS A 210 -18.86 -11.83 -5.33
CA LYS A 210 -19.73 -12.94 -4.90
C LYS A 210 -21.21 -12.57 -4.98
N SER A 211 -21.60 -11.36 -4.58
CA SER A 211 -22.99 -10.89 -4.69
C SER A 211 -23.43 -10.77 -6.16
N VAL A 212 -22.55 -10.33 -7.06
CA VAL A 212 -22.83 -10.34 -8.51
C VAL A 212 -22.99 -11.78 -9.02
N TYR A 213 -22.09 -12.69 -8.64
CA TYR A 213 -22.19 -14.12 -8.98
C TYR A 213 -23.51 -14.73 -8.51
N ALA A 214 -23.93 -14.44 -7.27
CA ALA A 214 -25.16 -14.93 -6.67
C ALA A 214 -26.45 -14.26 -7.20
N GLY A 215 -26.35 -13.32 -8.14
CA GLY A 215 -27.50 -12.62 -8.71
C GLY A 215 -28.14 -11.58 -7.80
N GLN A 216 -27.46 -11.15 -6.74
CA GLN A 216 -27.98 -10.14 -5.80
C GLN A 216 -27.85 -8.71 -6.33
N CYS A 217 -26.87 -8.47 -7.20
CA CYS A 217 -26.62 -7.21 -7.89
C CYS A 217 -26.04 -7.51 -9.28
N ASP A 218 -26.03 -6.52 -10.15
CA ASP A 218 -25.51 -6.65 -11.52
C ASP A 218 -24.22 -5.87 -11.74
N LEU A 219 -23.96 -4.89 -10.88
CA LEU A 219 -22.77 -4.06 -10.90
C LEU A 219 -22.21 -3.92 -9.49
N ALA A 220 -20.92 -4.23 -9.33
CA ALA A 220 -20.16 -3.98 -8.12
C ALA A 220 -19.00 -3.01 -8.37
N ILE A 221 -18.57 -2.30 -7.32
CA ILE A 221 -17.38 -1.44 -7.35
C ILE A 221 -16.24 -2.12 -6.60
N GLY A 222 -15.05 -2.20 -7.19
CA GLY A 222 -13.88 -2.73 -6.49
C GLY A 222 -12.54 -2.50 -7.19
N ASN A 223 -11.45 -2.84 -6.51
CA ASN A 223 -10.09 -2.64 -7.03
C ASN A 223 -9.64 -3.79 -7.93
N THR A 224 -9.02 -3.47 -9.08
CA THR A 224 -8.60 -4.43 -10.13
C THR A 224 -7.81 -5.64 -9.62
N TYR A 225 -6.90 -5.48 -8.66
CA TYR A 225 -6.07 -6.58 -8.19
C TYR A 225 -6.89 -7.71 -7.52
N TYR A 226 -8.06 -7.43 -6.96
CA TYR A 226 -8.92 -8.49 -6.40
C TYR A 226 -9.45 -9.42 -7.49
N TYR A 227 -9.69 -8.92 -8.71
CA TYR A 227 -10.01 -9.76 -9.85
C TYR A 227 -8.87 -10.74 -10.15
N GLY A 228 -7.64 -10.24 -10.23
CA GLY A 228 -6.46 -11.07 -10.42
C GLY A 228 -6.25 -12.10 -9.30
N LEU A 229 -6.48 -11.71 -8.05
CA LEU A 229 -6.42 -12.63 -6.91
C LEU A 229 -7.47 -13.73 -7.02
N MET A 230 -8.72 -13.41 -7.34
CA MET A 230 -9.79 -14.40 -7.48
C MET A 230 -9.52 -15.38 -8.63
N LEU A 231 -8.99 -14.91 -9.77
CA LEU A 231 -8.59 -15.78 -10.88
C LEU A 231 -7.49 -16.78 -10.50
N ASN A 232 -6.60 -16.41 -9.57
CA ASN A 232 -5.45 -17.21 -9.18
C ASN A 232 -5.61 -17.87 -7.79
N ASN A 233 -6.79 -17.81 -7.19
CA ASN A 233 -6.99 -18.32 -5.84
C ASN A 233 -6.97 -19.85 -5.82
N THR A 234 -5.96 -20.44 -5.18
CA THR A 234 -5.82 -21.89 -4.99
C THR A 234 -6.48 -22.37 -3.71
N ASP A 235 -6.60 -21.49 -2.72
CA ASP A 235 -7.05 -21.84 -1.38
C ASP A 235 -8.59 -21.78 -1.28
N GLU A 236 -9.22 -20.85 -2.02
CA GLU A 236 -10.66 -20.71 -2.20
C GLU A 236 -11.00 -20.77 -3.70
N PRO A 237 -10.96 -21.97 -4.32
CA PRO A 237 -11.11 -22.12 -5.77
C PRO A 237 -12.47 -21.66 -6.31
N GLU A 238 -13.52 -21.62 -5.49
CA GLU A 238 -14.83 -21.09 -5.85
C GLU A 238 -14.79 -19.60 -6.25
N GLN A 239 -13.78 -18.85 -5.81
CA GLN A 239 -13.61 -17.45 -6.20
C GLN A 239 -13.31 -17.31 -7.70
N LYS A 240 -12.79 -18.36 -8.35
CA LYS A 240 -12.61 -18.38 -9.80
C LYS A 240 -13.94 -18.32 -10.54
N ASP A 241 -14.98 -18.97 -10.01
CA ASP A 241 -16.33 -18.90 -10.58
C ASP A 241 -16.92 -17.50 -10.41
N TRP A 242 -16.66 -16.86 -9.26
CA TRP A 242 -17.10 -15.47 -9.04
C TRP A 242 -16.45 -14.54 -10.07
N ALA A 243 -15.14 -14.66 -10.28
CA ALA A 243 -14.41 -13.89 -11.29
C ALA A 243 -14.87 -14.21 -12.72
N ALA A 244 -15.16 -15.47 -13.04
CA ALA A 244 -15.65 -15.85 -14.36
C ALA A 244 -17.01 -15.22 -14.68
N SER A 245 -17.87 -15.01 -13.68
CA SER A 245 -19.22 -14.44 -13.86
C SER A 245 -19.27 -12.94 -14.16
N ILE A 246 -18.13 -12.24 -14.00
CA ILE A 246 -18.06 -10.79 -14.20
C ILE A 246 -17.12 -10.40 -15.33
N ARG A 247 -17.41 -9.24 -15.92
CA ARG A 247 -16.46 -8.47 -16.73
C ARG A 247 -15.94 -7.28 -15.91
N VAL A 248 -14.70 -6.90 -16.15
CA VAL A 248 -14.11 -5.70 -15.57
C VAL A 248 -14.30 -4.55 -16.55
N VAL A 249 -14.94 -3.48 -16.12
CA VAL A 249 -15.15 -2.25 -16.90
C VAL A 249 -14.40 -1.11 -16.22
N PHE A 250 -13.61 -0.37 -17.01
CA PHE A 250 -12.82 0.78 -16.59
C PHE A 250 -13.63 2.07 -16.83
N PRO A 251 -14.19 2.69 -15.78
CA PRO A 251 -15.10 3.83 -15.97
C PRO A 251 -14.35 5.10 -16.42
N ASN A 252 -15.06 6.03 -17.04
CA ASN A 252 -14.55 7.35 -17.44
C ASN A 252 -13.35 7.31 -18.41
N ARG A 253 -13.15 6.20 -19.12
CA ARG A 253 -11.96 5.98 -19.98
C ARG A 253 -11.75 7.11 -21.01
N GLU A 254 -12.83 7.65 -21.57
CA GLU A 254 -12.80 8.68 -22.60
C GLU A 254 -12.95 10.11 -22.05
N THR A 255 -13.09 10.27 -20.72
CA THR A 255 -13.29 11.58 -20.06
C THR A 255 -12.17 11.90 -19.07
N THR A 256 -12.41 11.73 -17.77
CA THR A 256 -11.44 12.05 -16.69
C THR A 256 -10.43 10.93 -16.45
N GLY A 257 -10.62 9.77 -17.10
CA GLY A 257 -9.90 8.54 -16.79
C GLY A 257 -10.52 7.80 -15.59
N THR A 258 -10.21 6.50 -15.50
CA THR A 258 -10.60 5.67 -14.36
C THR A 258 -9.88 6.14 -13.09
N HIS A 259 -10.60 6.18 -11.96
CA HIS A 259 -10.02 6.47 -10.66
C HIS A 259 -8.89 5.49 -10.35
N VAL A 260 -7.68 6.03 -10.21
CA VAL A 260 -6.49 5.31 -9.78
C VAL A 260 -6.08 5.82 -8.41
N ASN A 261 -5.79 4.90 -7.51
CA ASN A 261 -5.25 5.20 -6.19
C ASN A 261 -3.91 4.47 -6.02
N VAL A 262 -3.08 4.92 -5.09
CA VAL A 262 -1.72 4.42 -4.89
C VAL A 262 -1.58 3.72 -3.55
N SER A 263 -0.80 2.65 -3.49
CA SER A 263 -0.11 2.32 -2.23
C SER A 263 1.21 3.06 -2.25
N GLY A 264 1.55 3.80 -1.20
CA GLY A 264 2.80 4.54 -1.16
C GLY A 264 3.63 4.25 0.08
N ALA A 265 4.82 4.82 0.05
CA ALA A 265 5.76 4.80 1.15
C ALA A 265 6.10 6.22 1.59
N ILE A 266 6.30 6.39 2.89
CA ILE A 266 6.82 7.60 3.53
C ILE A 266 7.98 7.18 4.42
N LEU A 267 9.12 7.84 4.26
CA LEU A 267 10.22 7.77 5.22
C LEU A 267 9.90 8.71 6.38
N THR A 268 9.83 8.18 7.60
CA THR A 268 9.42 8.97 8.77
C THR A 268 10.48 10.02 9.11
N ARG A 269 10.05 11.14 9.68
CA ARG A 269 10.93 12.27 10.04
C ARG A 269 12.08 11.89 10.98
N HIS A 270 11.85 10.90 11.83
CA HIS A 270 12.77 10.48 12.87
C HIS A 270 13.20 9.01 12.72
N ALA A 271 13.16 8.48 11.49
CA ALA A 271 13.58 7.11 11.17
C ALA A 271 14.94 6.79 11.80
N PRO A 272 15.02 5.92 12.84
CA PRO A 272 16.28 5.57 13.47
C PRO A 272 17.24 4.81 12.55
N ASN A 273 16.73 4.19 11.49
CA ASN A 273 17.47 3.37 10.53
C ASN A 273 17.26 3.85 9.08
N ALA A 274 17.33 5.16 8.82
CA ALA A 274 16.98 5.74 7.51
C ALA A 274 17.76 5.16 6.31
N ASP A 275 18.98 4.66 6.51
CA ASP A 275 19.81 4.05 5.46
C ASP A 275 19.38 2.61 5.09
N ASN A 276 18.59 1.94 5.95
CA ASN A 276 18.15 0.55 5.80
C ASN A 276 16.88 0.44 4.94
#